data_AF-A0A2Z6MZV8-F1
#
_entry.id   AF-A0A2Z6MZV8-F1
#
_cell.length_a   1.000
_cell.length_b   1.000
_cell.length_c   1.000
_cell.angle_alpha   90.00
_cell.angle_beta   90.00
_cell.angle_gamma   90.00
#
_symmetry.space_group_name_H-M   'P 1'
#
loop_
_entity.id
_entity.type
_entity.pdbx_description
1 polymer ?
#
loop_
_entity_poly.entity_id
_entity_poly.type
_entity_poly.pdbx_seq_one_letter_code
_entity_poly.pdbx_strand_id
1 'polypeptide(L)'
;MPLFISDEELSRLSGDTTAVATKADAYIRGLLNELDTVRAKADASDINAEQNCSLVEQKYLSLSSEFSKLESHAASLQSSLDQHLRDLSDAQAKNHQFHLQLVEKDREIERLKTELSELHKSKRQLIEVNEQKDLEISEKNTTIRSYLDKIVHLTENAAQKEARFSEVEAELGRCRAACTRLEQEKEIVERQNAWLNEELTAKINSFLELRRKLTESETDISSKLADVERQFSECSKSLQWNKDRVRELEMKLKSMQEELISAKDSAAANEEQLSAELSTALDIAA
;
A
#
# COMPACT_ATOMS: atom_id res chain seq x y z
N MET A 1 -107.39 -89.95 -113.47
CA MET A 1 -106.66 -91.23 -113.54
C MET A 1 -106.11 -91.56 -112.16
N PRO A 2 -106.23 -92.79 -111.67
CA PRO A 2 -105.64 -93.16 -110.39
C PRO A 2 -104.10 -93.14 -110.53
N LEU A 3 -103.41 -92.31 -109.74
CA LEU A 3 -101.94 -92.16 -109.79
C LEU A 3 -101.16 -93.44 -109.46
N PHE A 4 -101.84 -94.46 -108.95
CA PHE A 4 -101.27 -95.71 -108.43
C PHE A 4 -101.37 -96.90 -109.40
N ILE A 5 -102.07 -96.74 -110.53
CA ILE A 5 -102.27 -97.82 -111.51
C ILE A 5 -102.44 -97.22 -112.91
N SER A 6 -101.80 -97.82 -113.92
CA SER A 6 -101.95 -97.38 -115.30
C SER A 6 -103.26 -97.92 -115.92
N ASP A 7 -103.78 -97.25 -116.96
CA ASP A 7 -105.06 -97.60 -117.59
C ASP A 7 -105.11 -99.05 -118.15
N GLU A 8 -103.96 -99.60 -118.56
CA GLU A 8 -103.82 -101.00 -119.03
C GLU A 8 -103.92 -102.04 -117.90
N GLU A 9 -103.55 -101.68 -116.68
CA GLU A 9 -103.64 -102.58 -115.52
C GLU A 9 -105.01 -102.53 -114.87
N LEU A 10 -105.67 -101.36 -114.88
CA LEU A 10 -107.03 -101.17 -114.42
C LEU A 10 -108.05 -102.00 -115.24
N SER A 11 -107.82 -102.08 -116.55
CA SER A 11 -108.67 -102.83 -117.50
C SER A 11 -108.51 -104.36 -117.36
N ARG A 12 -107.33 -104.86 -116.96
CA ARG A 12 -107.09 -106.31 -116.70
C ARG A 12 -107.61 -106.79 -115.34
N LEU A 13 -107.68 -105.89 -114.35
CA LEU A 13 -108.11 -106.19 -112.98
C LEU A 13 -109.56 -105.75 -112.70
N SER A 14 -110.34 -105.36 -113.72
CA SER A 14 -111.67 -104.75 -113.56
C SER A 14 -112.72 -105.65 -112.89
N GLY A 15 -112.49 -106.97 -112.84
CA GLY A 15 -113.33 -107.94 -112.11
C GLY A 15 -112.82 -108.28 -110.70
N ASP A 16 -111.61 -107.85 -110.35
CA ASP A 16 -110.95 -108.12 -109.06
C ASP A 16 -110.70 -106.79 -108.34
N THR A 17 -111.78 -106.26 -107.75
CA THR A 17 -111.77 -105.02 -106.97
C THR A 17 -110.78 -105.06 -105.82
N THR A 18 -110.40 -106.25 -105.33
CA THR A 18 -109.42 -106.41 -104.26
C THR A 18 -107.99 -106.14 -104.73
N ALA A 19 -107.64 -106.51 -105.97
CA ALA A 19 -106.32 -106.24 -106.56
C ALA A 19 -106.09 -104.74 -106.88
N VAL A 20 -107.14 -104.04 -107.32
CA VAL A 20 -107.05 -102.58 -107.55
C VAL A 20 -106.95 -101.81 -106.23
N ALA A 21 -107.72 -102.20 -105.22
CA ALA A 21 -107.66 -101.61 -103.88
C ALA A 21 -106.29 -101.83 -103.21
N THR A 22 -105.74 -103.05 -103.28
CA THR A 22 -104.42 -103.36 -102.71
C THR A 22 -103.29 -102.55 -103.33
N LYS A 23 -103.37 -102.22 -104.62
CA LYS A 23 -102.38 -101.39 -105.31
C LYS A 23 -102.50 -99.91 -104.96
N ALA A 24 -103.73 -99.40 -104.82
CA ALA A 24 -103.99 -98.07 -104.26
C ALA A 24 -103.43 -97.96 -102.85
N ASP A 25 -103.71 -98.95 -102.00
CA ASP A 25 -103.22 -99.02 -100.62
C ASP A 25 -101.70 -99.14 -100.55
N ALA A 26 -101.06 -99.82 -101.51
CA ALA A 26 -99.60 -99.90 -101.58
C ALA A 26 -98.97 -98.55 -101.96
N TYR A 27 -99.56 -97.82 -102.91
CA TYR A 27 -99.09 -96.50 -103.31
C TYR A 27 -99.33 -95.43 -102.23
N ILE A 28 -100.51 -95.45 -101.60
CA ILE A 28 -100.83 -94.59 -100.46
C ILE A 28 -99.86 -94.90 -99.30
N ARG A 29 -99.58 -96.17 -99.01
CA ARG A 29 -98.55 -96.55 -98.03
C ARG A 29 -97.16 -96.07 -98.43
N GLY A 30 -96.80 -96.11 -99.72
CA GLY A 30 -95.53 -95.59 -100.23
C GLY A 30 -95.38 -94.08 -100.02
N LEU A 31 -96.40 -93.30 -100.39
CA LEU A 31 -96.41 -91.86 -100.17
C LEU A 31 -96.47 -91.49 -98.68
N LEU A 32 -97.19 -92.26 -97.86
CA LEU A 32 -97.19 -92.08 -96.40
C LEU A 32 -95.79 -92.32 -95.84
N ASN A 33 -95.10 -93.38 -96.26
CA ASN A 33 -93.71 -93.64 -95.85
C ASN A 33 -92.76 -92.52 -96.29
N GLU A 34 -92.91 -92.01 -97.52
CA GLU A 34 -92.08 -90.91 -98.02
C GLU A 34 -92.33 -89.61 -97.25
N LEU A 35 -93.60 -89.27 -97.01
CA LEU A 35 -94.00 -88.15 -96.16
C LEU A 35 -93.42 -88.29 -94.75
N ASP A 36 -93.49 -89.49 -94.15
CA ASP A 36 -92.93 -89.76 -92.82
C ASP A 36 -91.40 -89.65 -92.82
N THR A 37 -90.71 -90.06 -93.89
CA THR A 37 -89.25 -89.89 -93.99
C THR A 37 -88.82 -88.44 -94.17
N VAL A 38 -89.56 -87.65 -94.96
CA VAL A 38 -89.29 -86.22 -95.14
C VAL A 38 -89.59 -85.48 -93.84
N ARG A 39 -90.69 -85.82 -93.16
CA ARG A 39 -91.02 -85.28 -91.83
C ARG A 39 -89.93 -85.61 -90.81
N ALA A 40 -89.49 -86.86 -90.74
CA ALA A 40 -88.40 -87.26 -89.85
C ALA A 40 -87.06 -86.56 -90.14
N LYS A 41 -86.75 -86.30 -91.42
CA LYS A 41 -85.55 -85.53 -91.81
C LYS A 41 -85.67 -84.04 -91.47
N ALA A 42 -86.85 -83.45 -91.65
CA ALA A 42 -87.13 -82.08 -91.23
C ALA A 42 -87.00 -81.95 -89.72
N ASP A 43 -87.65 -82.86 -88.96
CA ASP A 43 -87.56 -82.91 -87.50
C ASP A 43 -86.11 -83.09 -87.02
N ALA A 44 -85.33 -83.97 -87.65
CA ALA A 44 -83.91 -84.15 -87.32
C ALA A 44 -83.05 -82.92 -87.65
N SER A 45 -83.37 -82.21 -88.74
CA SER A 45 -82.70 -80.96 -89.12
C SER A 45 -83.03 -79.85 -88.11
N ASP A 46 -84.29 -79.74 -87.69
CA ASP A 46 -84.74 -78.76 -86.71
C ASP A 46 -84.10 -79.03 -85.34
N ILE A 47 -84.06 -80.30 -84.90
CA ILE A 47 -83.35 -80.70 -83.67
C ILE A 47 -81.87 -80.34 -83.74
N ASN A 48 -81.20 -80.63 -84.87
CA ASN A 48 -79.78 -80.32 -85.01
C ASN A 48 -79.50 -78.81 -85.06
N ALA A 49 -80.40 -78.02 -85.66
CA ALA A 49 -80.32 -76.57 -85.64
C ALA A 49 -80.50 -76.04 -84.20
N GLU A 50 -81.48 -76.54 -83.45
CA GLU A 50 -81.72 -76.16 -82.06
C GLU A 50 -80.55 -76.53 -81.13
N GLN A 51 -79.98 -77.73 -81.30
CA GLN A 51 -78.79 -78.17 -80.56
C GLN A 51 -77.56 -77.29 -80.87
N ASN A 52 -77.33 -76.97 -82.14
CA ASN A 52 -76.22 -76.09 -82.53
C ASN A 52 -76.42 -74.67 -82.01
N CYS A 53 -77.64 -74.12 -82.09
CA CYS A 53 -77.97 -72.83 -81.49
C CYS A 53 -77.71 -72.83 -79.99
N SER A 54 -78.15 -73.86 -79.27
CA SER A 54 -77.94 -74.01 -77.82
C SER A 54 -76.45 -74.07 -77.46
N LEU A 55 -75.64 -74.80 -78.23
CA LEU A 55 -74.19 -74.90 -78.00
C LEU A 55 -73.48 -73.56 -78.23
N VAL A 56 -73.86 -72.83 -79.28
CA VAL A 56 -73.30 -71.51 -79.59
C VAL A 56 -73.69 -70.51 -78.51
N GLU A 57 -74.94 -70.52 -78.06
CA GLU A 57 -75.42 -69.67 -76.97
C GLU A 57 -74.66 -69.95 -75.66
N GLN A 58 -74.48 -71.22 -75.29
CA GLN A 58 -73.71 -71.59 -74.10
C GLN A 58 -72.25 -71.11 -74.18
N LYS A 59 -71.60 -71.26 -75.34
CA LYS A 59 -70.23 -70.77 -75.56
C LYS A 59 -70.17 -69.25 -75.47
N TYR A 60 -71.14 -68.55 -76.07
CA TYR A 60 -71.23 -67.10 -76.02
C TYR A 60 -71.40 -66.60 -74.57
N LEU A 61 -72.30 -67.23 -73.81
CA LEU A 61 -72.51 -66.91 -72.38
C LEU A 61 -71.24 -67.16 -71.54
N SER A 62 -70.55 -68.29 -71.76
CA SER A 62 -69.29 -68.60 -71.07
C SER A 62 -68.20 -67.57 -71.39
N LEU A 63 -68.01 -67.26 -72.67
CA LEU A 63 -66.99 -66.31 -73.12
C LEU A 63 -67.30 -64.89 -72.64
N SER A 64 -68.56 -64.48 -72.67
CA SER A 64 -69.01 -63.19 -72.13
C SER A 64 -68.77 -63.07 -70.63
N SER A 65 -68.98 -64.16 -69.87
CA SER A 65 -68.66 -64.21 -68.44
C SER A 65 -67.15 -64.07 -68.18
N GLU A 66 -66.31 -64.78 -68.94
CA GLU A 66 -64.84 -64.67 -68.83
C GLU A 66 -64.35 -63.27 -69.21
N PHE A 67 -64.89 -62.70 -70.28
CA PHE A 67 -64.57 -61.34 -70.70
C PHE A 67 -64.92 -60.32 -69.61
N SER A 68 -66.10 -60.44 -69.01
CA SER A 68 -66.53 -59.58 -67.90
C SER A 68 -65.60 -59.70 -66.68
N LYS A 69 -65.11 -60.92 -66.38
CA LYS A 69 -64.13 -61.13 -65.31
C LYS A 69 -62.80 -60.46 -65.64
N LEU A 70 -62.29 -60.64 -66.86
CA LEU A 70 -61.05 -60.01 -67.32
C LEU A 70 -61.15 -58.48 -67.30
N GLU A 71 -62.25 -57.90 -67.77
CA GLU A 71 -62.49 -56.45 -67.70
C GLU A 71 -62.50 -55.94 -66.25
N SER A 72 -63.16 -56.66 -65.33
CA SER A 72 -63.16 -56.28 -63.92
C SER A 72 -61.76 -56.37 -63.29
N HIS A 73 -60.97 -57.38 -63.67
CA HIS A 73 -59.60 -57.53 -63.19
C HIS A 73 -58.68 -56.45 -63.75
N ALA A 74 -58.81 -56.12 -65.04
CA ALA A 74 -58.06 -55.04 -65.68
C ALA A 74 -58.40 -53.68 -65.04
N ALA A 75 -59.68 -53.41 -64.75
CA ALA A 75 -60.10 -52.21 -64.05
C ALA A 75 -59.53 -52.15 -62.61
N SER A 76 -59.52 -53.28 -61.91
CA SER A 76 -58.92 -53.38 -60.57
C SER A 76 -57.41 -53.13 -60.60
N LEU A 77 -56.69 -53.72 -61.57
CA LEU A 77 -55.24 -53.50 -61.74
C LEU A 77 -54.93 -52.05 -62.11
N GLN A 78 -55.73 -51.45 -63.00
CA GLN A 78 -55.58 -50.03 -63.36
C GLN A 78 -55.76 -49.13 -62.14
N SER A 79 -56.80 -49.36 -61.34
CA SER A 79 -57.03 -48.63 -60.10
C SER A 79 -55.86 -48.77 -59.11
N SER A 80 -55.33 -49.99 -58.95
CA SER A 80 -54.15 -50.24 -58.11
C SER A 80 -52.90 -49.54 -58.64
N LEU A 81 -52.68 -49.54 -59.95
CA LEU A 81 -51.56 -48.86 -60.58
C LEU A 81 -51.65 -47.35 -60.38
N ASP A 82 -52.83 -46.76 -60.60
CA ASP A 82 -53.08 -45.34 -60.38
C ASP A 82 -52.83 -44.94 -58.91
N GLN A 83 -53.22 -45.80 -57.96
CA GLN A 83 -52.92 -45.56 -56.55
C GLN A 83 -51.42 -45.60 -56.25
N HIS A 84 -50.70 -46.61 -56.75
CA HIS A 84 -49.25 -46.68 -56.57
C HIS A 84 -48.50 -45.51 -57.21
N LEU A 85 -48.97 -45.00 -58.36
CA LEU A 85 -48.40 -43.81 -58.99
C LEU A 85 -48.59 -42.55 -58.12
N ARG A 86 -49.74 -42.39 -57.46
CA ARG A 86 -49.98 -41.30 -56.49
C ARG A 86 -49.06 -41.44 -55.28
N ASP A 87 -48.98 -42.62 -54.69
CA ASP A 87 -48.14 -42.87 -53.52
C ASP A 87 -46.66 -42.60 -53.81
N LEU A 88 -46.17 -42.98 -55.00
CA LEU A 88 -44.82 -42.70 -55.46
C LEU A 88 -44.57 -41.20 -55.62
N SER A 89 -45.51 -40.48 -56.24
CA SER A 89 -45.45 -39.03 -56.40
C SER A 89 -45.40 -38.32 -55.04
N ASP A 90 -46.24 -38.73 -54.10
CA ASP A 90 -46.29 -38.18 -52.74
C ASP A 90 -45.00 -38.46 -51.96
N ALA A 91 -44.44 -39.67 -52.08
CA ALA A 91 -43.17 -40.03 -51.47
C ALA A 91 -42.01 -39.21 -52.06
N GLN A 92 -42.00 -39.00 -53.38
CA GLN A 92 -40.99 -38.18 -54.05
C GLN A 92 -41.07 -36.71 -53.63
N ALA A 93 -42.28 -36.16 -53.51
CA ALA A 93 -42.50 -34.80 -53.01
C ALA A 93 -42.00 -34.62 -51.57
N LYS A 94 -42.32 -35.57 -50.67
CA LYS A 94 -41.83 -35.57 -49.28
C LYS A 94 -40.31 -35.68 -49.21
N ASN A 95 -39.71 -36.54 -50.04
CA ASN A 95 -38.25 -36.69 -50.10
C ASN A 95 -37.58 -35.36 -50.51
N HIS A 96 -38.10 -34.70 -51.55
CA HIS A 96 -37.60 -33.39 -51.96
C HIS A 96 -37.74 -32.35 -50.84
N GLN A 97 -38.88 -32.33 -50.13
CA GLN A 97 -39.08 -31.46 -48.98
C GLN A 97 -38.06 -31.70 -47.86
N PHE A 98 -37.78 -32.96 -47.50
CA PHE A 98 -36.76 -33.28 -46.50
C PHE A 98 -35.36 -32.90 -46.96
N HIS A 99 -35.05 -33.04 -48.25
CA HIS A 99 -33.76 -32.60 -48.78
C HIS A 99 -33.57 -31.09 -48.63
N LEU A 100 -34.60 -30.29 -48.90
CA LEU A 100 -34.55 -28.84 -48.68
C LEU A 100 -34.33 -28.49 -47.20
N GLN A 101 -35.03 -29.16 -46.29
CA GLN A 101 -34.86 -28.97 -44.84
C GLN A 101 -33.44 -29.35 -44.37
N LEU A 102 -32.86 -30.42 -44.92
CA LEU A 102 -31.50 -30.84 -44.62
C LEU A 102 -30.51 -29.74 -45.03
N VAL A 103 -30.64 -29.20 -46.24
CA VAL A 103 -29.79 -28.12 -46.75
C VAL A 103 -29.94 -26.85 -45.90
N GLU A 104 -31.14 -26.51 -45.45
CA GLU A 104 -31.35 -25.38 -44.52
C GLU A 104 -30.64 -25.60 -43.18
N LYS A 105 -30.69 -26.82 -42.64
CA LYS A 105 -30.00 -27.17 -41.39
C LYS A 105 -28.49 -27.15 -41.54
N ASP A 106 -27.94 -27.62 -42.66
CA ASP A 106 -26.51 -27.54 -42.95
C ASP A 106 -26.02 -26.09 -43.03
N ARG A 107 -26.80 -25.20 -43.65
CA ARG A 107 -26.50 -23.75 -43.68
C ARG A 107 -26.52 -23.14 -42.28
N GLU A 108 -27.44 -23.58 -41.42
CA GLU A 108 -27.52 -23.12 -40.04
C GLU A 108 -26.33 -23.59 -39.21
N ILE A 109 -25.92 -24.85 -39.38
CA ILE A 109 -24.72 -25.41 -38.73
C ILE A 109 -23.46 -24.63 -39.12
N GLU A 110 -23.25 -24.37 -40.40
CA GLU A 110 -22.05 -23.64 -40.83
C GLU A 110 -22.04 -22.19 -40.33
N ARG A 111 -23.19 -21.52 -40.24
CA ARG A 111 -23.29 -20.17 -39.63
C ARG A 111 -22.92 -20.20 -38.14
N LEU A 112 -23.49 -21.14 -37.38
CA LEU A 112 -23.18 -21.29 -35.96
C LEU A 112 -21.69 -21.62 -35.73
N LYS A 113 -21.08 -22.40 -36.63
CA LYS A 113 -19.66 -22.72 -36.58
C LYS A 113 -18.79 -21.48 -36.83
N THR A 114 -19.16 -20.60 -37.77
CA THR A 114 -18.46 -19.33 -37.97
C THR A 114 -18.59 -18.42 -36.76
N GLU A 115 -19.79 -18.27 -36.19
CA GLU A 115 -20.04 -17.46 -34.99
C GLU A 115 -19.25 -17.99 -33.78
N LEU A 116 -19.22 -19.31 -33.57
CA LEU A 116 -18.40 -19.93 -32.52
C LEU A 116 -16.91 -19.65 -32.72
N SER A 117 -16.42 -19.68 -33.95
CA SER A 117 -15.02 -19.40 -34.24
C SER A 117 -14.63 -17.94 -33.95
N GLU A 118 -15.52 -16.99 -34.25
CA GLU A 118 -15.34 -15.57 -33.95
C GLU A 118 -15.42 -15.30 -32.45
N LEU A 119 -16.37 -15.92 -31.76
CA LEU A 119 -16.49 -15.85 -30.31
C LEU A 119 -15.24 -16.40 -29.62
N HIS A 120 -14.70 -17.53 -30.10
CA HIS A 120 -13.45 -18.09 -29.58
C HIS A 120 -12.25 -17.17 -29.81
N LYS A 121 -12.17 -16.47 -30.95
CA LYS A 121 -11.12 -15.46 -31.21
C LYS A 121 -11.26 -14.28 -30.25
N SER A 122 -12.46 -13.73 -30.11
CA SER A 122 -12.75 -12.61 -29.19
C SER A 122 -12.45 -12.99 -27.73
N LYS A 123 -12.88 -14.17 -27.29
CA LYS A 123 -12.57 -14.70 -25.95
C LYS A 123 -11.07 -14.78 -25.69
N ARG A 124 -10.29 -15.26 -26.67
CA ARG A 124 -8.83 -15.35 -26.54
C ARG A 124 -8.19 -13.96 -26.38
N GLN A 125 -8.61 -12.99 -27.20
CA GLN A 125 -8.14 -11.61 -27.10
C GLN A 125 -8.46 -10.99 -25.74
N LEU A 126 -9.66 -11.25 -25.20
CA LEU A 126 -10.03 -10.77 -23.85
C LEU A 126 -9.16 -11.37 -22.75
N ILE A 127 -8.81 -12.66 -22.86
CA ILE A 127 -7.91 -13.31 -21.91
C ILE A 127 -6.50 -12.68 -21.97
N GLU A 128 -5.95 -12.49 -23.17
CA GLU A 128 -4.64 -11.85 -23.37
C GLU A 128 -4.60 -10.42 -22.78
N VAL A 129 -5.66 -9.64 -23.01
CA VAL A 129 -5.78 -8.29 -22.42
C VAL A 129 -5.87 -8.34 -20.89
N ASN A 130 -6.60 -9.31 -20.34
CA ASN A 130 -6.71 -9.47 -18.89
C ASN A 130 -5.37 -9.83 -18.25
N GLU A 131 -4.64 -10.79 -18.83
CA GLU A 131 -3.30 -11.17 -18.38
C GLU A 131 -2.32 -9.97 -18.43
N GLN A 132 -2.37 -9.16 -19.49
CA GLN A 132 -1.56 -7.95 -19.58
C GLN A 132 -1.93 -6.93 -18.49
N LYS A 133 -3.22 -6.77 -18.18
CA LYS A 133 -3.68 -5.86 -17.12
C LYS A 133 -3.26 -6.35 -15.74
N ASP A 134 -3.28 -7.65 -15.49
CA ASP A 134 -2.81 -8.24 -14.24
C ASP A 134 -1.30 -8.00 -14.05
N LEU A 135 -0.51 -8.11 -15.12
CA LEU A 135 0.92 -7.76 -15.10
C LEU A 135 1.14 -6.27 -14.77
N GLU A 136 0.45 -5.36 -15.46
CA GLU A 136 0.53 -3.92 -15.20
C GLU A 136 0.15 -3.57 -13.74
N ILE A 137 -0.89 -4.23 -13.20
CA ILE A 137 -1.32 -4.05 -11.80
C ILE A 137 -0.23 -4.54 -10.85
N SER A 138 0.39 -5.69 -11.12
CA SER A 138 1.48 -6.24 -10.31
C SER A 138 2.69 -5.29 -10.27
N GLU A 139 3.11 -4.76 -11.41
CA GLU A 139 4.23 -3.80 -11.51
C GLU A 139 3.94 -2.48 -10.77
N LYS A 140 2.72 -1.96 -10.91
CA LYS A 140 2.29 -0.77 -10.17
C LYS A 140 2.29 -1.04 -8.67
N ASN A 141 1.81 -2.20 -8.25
CA ASN A 141 1.82 -2.60 -6.85
C ASN A 141 3.24 -2.74 -6.29
N THR A 142 4.19 -3.29 -7.05
CA THR A 142 5.61 -3.33 -6.63
C THR A 142 6.20 -1.93 -6.49
N THR A 143 5.86 -1.03 -7.40
CA THR A 143 6.32 0.38 -7.36
C THR A 143 5.74 1.11 -6.14
N ILE A 144 4.43 0.94 -5.88
CA ILE A 144 3.76 1.53 -4.71
C ILE A 144 4.39 1.03 -3.41
N ARG A 145 4.68 -0.27 -3.29
CA ARG A 145 5.37 -0.83 -2.11
C ARG A 145 6.74 -0.19 -1.90
N SER A 146 7.54 -0.02 -2.96
CA SER A 146 8.83 0.65 -2.86
C SER A 146 8.73 2.10 -2.38
N TYR A 147 7.73 2.86 -2.85
CA TYR A 147 7.49 4.21 -2.33
C TYR A 147 7.05 4.21 -0.87
N LEU A 148 6.22 3.25 -0.46
CA LEU A 148 5.78 3.10 0.92
C LEU A 148 6.96 2.79 1.85
N ASP A 149 7.84 1.86 1.47
CA ASP A 149 9.05 1.54 2.22
C ASP A 149 9.96 2.77 2.37
N LYS A 150 10.10 3.57 1.30
CA LYS A 150 10.87 4.82 1.34
C LYS A 150 10.26 5.84 2.30
N ILE A 151 8.94 5.99 2.31
CA ILE A 151 8.24 6.91 3.22
C ILE A 151 8.44 6.47 4.67
N VAL A 152 8.28 5.17 4.96
CA VAL A 152 8.50 4.61 6.30
C VAL A 152 9.94 4.89 6.75
N HIS A 153 10.93 4.56 5.92
CA HIS A 153 12.34 4.78 6.24
C HIS A 153 12.68 6.26 6.49
N LEU A 154 12.15 7.17 5.67
CA LEU A 154 12.34 8.61 5.88
C LEU A 154 11.66 9.11 7.15
N THR A 155 10.49 8.57 7.49
CA THR A 155 9.75 8.91 8.71
C THR A 155 10.51 8.45 9.96
N GLU A 156 11.02 7.22 9.96
CA GLU A 156 11.85 6.69 11.04
C GLU A 156 13.14 7.50 11.23
N ASN A 157 13.82 7.85 10.13
CA ASN A 157 15.02 8.68 10.17
C ASN A 157 14.73 10.09 10.71
N ALA A 158 13.59 10.69 10.31
CA ALA A 158 13.17 11.98 10.83
C ALA A 158 12.90 11.91 12.34
N ALA A 159 12.16 10.90 12.80
CA ALA A 159 11.91 10.68 14.23
C ALA A 159 13.20 10.48 15.03
N GLN A 160 14.16 9.74 14.48
CA GLN A 160 15.47 9.55 15.11
C GLN A 160 16.26 10.86 15.21
N LYS A 161 16.23 11.70 14.18
CA LYS A 161 16.89 13.02 14.20
C LYS A 161 16.21 13.96 15.19
N GLU A 162 14.89 13.97 15.25
CA GLU A 162 14.11 14.78 16.19
C GLU A 162 14.44 14.43 17.64
N ALA A 163 14.53 13.13 17.96
CA ALA A 163 14.91 12.66 19.28
C ALA A 163 16.32 13.13 19.68
N ARG A 164 17.30 13.02 18.76
CA ARG A 164 18.66 13.53 18.98
C ARG A 164 18.70 15.04 19.14
N PHE A 165 17.91 15.77 18.37
CA PHE A 165 17.82 17.23 18.47
C PHE A 165 17.29 17.64 19.84
N SER A 166 16.21 17.00 20.30
CA SER A 166 15.63 17.21 21.64
C SER A 166 16.64 16.93 22.77
N GLU A 167 17.46 15.88 22.64
CA GLU A 167 18.51 15.56 23.60
C GLU A 167 19.60 16.64 23.66
N VAL A 168 20.08 17.10 22.50
CA VAL A 168 21.09 18.18 22.41
C VAL A 168 20.54 19.51 22.93
N GLU A 169 19.28 19.83 22.66
CA GLU A 169 18.63 21.03 23.20
C GLU A 169 18.54 20.99 24.73
N ALA A 170 18.20 19.82 25.30
CA ALA A 170 18.18 19.64 26.74
C ALA A 170 19.58 19.78 27.35
N GLU A 171 20.62 19.23 26.71
CA GLU A 171 22.02 19.41 27.12
C GLU A 171 22.46 20.88 27.06
N LEU A 172 22.13 21.57 25.98
CA LEU A 172 22.41 23.00 25.84
C LEU A 172 21.73 23.81 26.95
N GLY A 173 20.49 23.48 27.29
CA GLY A 173 19.78 24.06 28.42
C GLY A 173 20.51 23.85 29.75
N ARG A 174 20.99 22.63 30.01
CA ARG A 174 21.80 22.31 31.21
C ARG A 174 23.12 23.09 31.23
N CYS A 175 23.84 23.15 30.12
CA CYS A 175 25.09 23.91 30.00
C CYS A 175 24.87 25.41 30.25
N ARG A 176 23.82 26.00 29.67
CA ARG A 176 23.46 27.40 29.90
C ARG A 176 23.17 27.68 31.38
N ALA A 177 22.37 26.84 32.02
CA ALA A 177 22.09 26.96 33.45
C ALA A 177 23.37 26.86 34.30
N ALA A 178 24.28 25.95 33.96
CA ALA A 178 25.56 25.83 34.63
C ALA A 178 26.46 27.07 34.43
N CYS A 179 26.51 27.64 33.22
CA CYS A 179 27.24 28.88 32.95
C CYS A 179 26.70 30.05 33.77
N THR A 180 25.37 30.24 33.80
CA THR A 180 24.74 31.30 34.62
C THR A 180 25.08 31.14 36.11
N ARG A 181 25.08 29.91 36.63
CA ARG A 181 25.49 29.66 38.01
C ARG A 181 26.96 30.03 38.24
N LEU A 182 27.86 29.63 37.36
CA LEU A 182 29.28 29.96 37.45
C LEU A 182 29.55 31.47 37.35
N GLU A 183 28.80 32.18 36.51
CA GLU A 183 28.86 33.65 36.42
C GLU A 183 28.44 34.30 37.74
N GLN A 184 27.38 33.82 38.39
CA GLN A 184 26.96 34.30 39.71
C GLN A 184 28.02 34.02 40.78
N GLU A 185 28.58 32.80 40.82
CA GLU A 185 29.66 32.44 41.75
C GLU A 185 30.89 33.33 41.55
N LYS A 186 31.28 33.57 40.29
CA LYS A 186 32.36 34.50 39.93
C LYS A 186 32.10 35.90 40.47
N GLU A 187 30.91 36.45 40.23
CA GLU A 187 30.55 37.81 40.65
C GLU A 187 30.57 37.96 42.19
N ILE A 188 30.15 36.93 42.92
CA ILE A 188 30.26 36.88 44.39
C ILE A 188 31.73 36.93 44.83
N VAL A 189 32.59 36.10 44.22
CA VAL A 189 34.03 36.06 44.55
C VAL A 189 34.71 37.39 44.21
N GLU A 190 34.39 38.01 43.09
CA GLU A 190 34.93 39.33 42.70
C GLU A 190 34.55 40.41 43.72
N ARG A 191 33.28 40.44 44.18
CA ARG A 191 32.85 41.35 45.25
C ARG A 191 33.59 41.10 46.57
N GLN A 192 33.76 39.85 46.96
CA GLN A 192 34.49 39.48 48.18
C GLN A 192 35.96 39.93 48.11
N ASN A 193 36.62 39.73 46.98
CA ASN A 193 37.99 40.18 46.76
C ASN A 193 38.11 41.71 46.79
N ALA A 194 37.17 42.43 46.17
CA ALA A 194 37.14 43.89 46.22
C ALA A 194 37.01 44.40 47.66
N TRP A 195 36.06 43.85 48.43
CA TRP A 195 35.88 44.20 49.84
C TRP A 195 37.12 43.91 50.70
N LEU A 196 37.76 42.75 50.50
CA LEU A 196 39.00 42.39 51.22
C LEU A 196 40.13 43.40 50.92
N ASN A 197 40.26 43.82 49.66
CA ASN A 197 41.26 44.82 49.26
C ASN A 197 40.97 46.19 49.88
N GLU A 198 39.70 46.62 49.92
CA GLU A 198 39.29 47.86 50.60
C GLU A 198 39.62 47.81 52.09
N GLU A 199 39.30 46.70 52.78
CA GLU A 199 39.60 46.50 54.20
C GLU A 199 41.12 46.48 54.46
N LEU A 200 41.90 45.77 53.62
CA LEU A 200 43.35 45.73 53.71
C LEU A 200 43.94 47.15 53.54
N THR A 201 43.45 47.89 52.55
CA THR A 201 43.87 49.28 52.28
C THR A 201 43.53 50.18 53.47
N ALA A 202 42.33 50.04 54.05
CA ALA A 202 41.92 50.78 55.23
C ALA A 202 42.83 50.49 56.43
N LYS A 203 43.17 49.22 56.68
CA LYS A 203 44.12 48.84 57.74
C LYS A 203 45.52 49.41 57.49
N ILE A 204 46.04 49.31 56.28
CA ILE A 204 47.36 49.89 55.93
C ILE A 204 47.37 51.39 56.20
N ASN A 205 46.34 52.11 55.76
CA ASN A 205 46.22 53.56 56.00
C ASN A 205 46.17 53.89 57.50
N SER A 206 45.41 53.12 58.29
CA SER A 206 45.37 53.26 59.75
C SER A 206 46.75 53.03 60.39
N PHE A 207 47.47 51.99 59.98
CA PHE A 207 48.83 51.72 60.45
C PHE A 207 49.83 52.83 60.05
N LEU A 208 49.72 53.38 58.84
CA LEU A 208 50.55 54.49 58.40
C LEU A 208 50.27 55.77 59.19
N GLU A 209 49.01 56.06 59.50
CA GLU A 209 48.63 57.19 60.34
C GLU A 209 49.14 57.02 61.77
N LEU A 210 49.01 55.83 62.35
CA LEU A 210 49.56 55.51 63.67
C LEU A 210 51.09 55.67 63.69
N ARG A 211 51.77 55.16 62.66
CA ARG A 211 53.22 55.30 62.51
C ARG A 211 53.64 56.76 62.39
N ARG A 212 52.88 57.59 61.65
CA ARG A 212 53.13 59.03 61.56
C ARG A 212 52.99 59.71 62.92
N LYS A 213 51.91 59.45 63.66
CA LYS A 213 51.69 59.97 65.02
C LYS A 213 52.81 59.56 65.97
N LEU A 214 53.28 58.30 65.89
CA LEU A 214 54.40 57.82 66.68
C LEU A 214 55.69 58.59 66.35
N THR A 215 56.03 58.74 65.06
CA THR A 215 57.20 59.51 64.65
C THR A 215 57.11 60.98 65.06
N GLU A 216 55.95 61.63 64.91
CA GLU A 216 55.72 62.99 65.41
C GLU A 216 56.00 63.06 66.93
N SER A 217 55.44 62.12 67.71
CA SER A 217 55.68 62.07 69.16
C SER A 217 57.14 61.75 69.52
N GLU A 218 57.82 60.91 68.75
CA GLU A 218 59.24 60.57 68.94
C GLU A 218 60.11 61.79 68.65
N THR A 219 59.82 62.56 67.61
CA THR A 219 60.52 63.82 67.31
C THR A 219 60.28 64.89 68.37
N ASP A 220 59.05 65.02 68.88
CA ASP A 220 58.72 65.95 69.97
C ASP A 220 59.38 65.55 71.29
N ILE A 221 59.42 64.26 71.63
CA ILE A 221 60.14 63.78 72.81
C ILE A 221 61.65 63.95 72.63
N SER A 222 62.19 63.66 71.45
CA SER A 222 63.62 63.82 71.16
C SER A 222 64.06 65.29 71.21
N SER A 223 63.23 66.23 70.73
CA SER A 223 63.51 67.66 70.83
C SER A 223 63.45 68.13 72.29
N LYS A 224 62.44 67.71 73.06
CA LYS A 224 62.34 67.96 74.51
C LYS A 224 63.54 67.40 75.26
N LEU A 225 63.98 66.18 74.92
CA LEU A 225 65.14 65.54 75.53
C LEU A 225 66.42 66.35 75.23
N ALA A 226 66.64 66.72 73.96
CA ALA A 226 67.79 67.54 73.56
C ALA A 226 67.81 68.90 74.25
N ASP A 227 66.64 69.54 74.43
CA ASP A 227 66.51 70.79 75.18
C ASP A 227 66.86 70.61 76.67
N VAL A 228 66.39 69.53 77.30
CA VAL A 228 66.73 69.20 78.69
C VAL A 228 68.22 68.88 78.83
N GLU A 229 68.82 68.14 77.90
CA GLU A 229 70.27 67.86 77.86
C GLU A 229 71.10 69.14 77.73
N ARG A 230 70.65 70.10 76.90
CA ARG A 230 71.26 71.43 76.77
C ARG A 230 71.17 72.21 78.08
N GLN A 231 69.99 72.28 78.70
CA GLN A 231 69.79 72.94 79.99
C GLN A 231 70.65 72.31 81.09
N PHE A 232 70.72 70.98 81.13
CA PHE A 232 71.58 70.25 82.07
C PHE A 232 73.05 70.59 81.85
N SER A 233 73.50 70.64 80.60
CA SER A 233 74.87 71.02 80.25
C SER A 233 75.20 72.45 80.66
N GLU A 234 74.27 73.40 80.47
CA GLU A 234 74.40 74.79 80.92
C GLU A 234 74.45 74.89 82.45
N CYS A 235 73.54 74.22 83.15
CA CYS A 235 73.53 74.13 84.61
C CYS A 235 74.83 73.52 85.16
N SER A 236 75.33 72.45 84.53
CA SER A 236 76.59 71.80 84.90
C SER A 236 77.79 72.72 84.69
N LYS A 237 77.87 73.43 83.56
CA LYS A 237 78.90 74.45 83.30
C LYS A 237 78.82 75.61 84.30
N SER A 238 77.62 76.10 84.61
CA SER A 238 77.38 77.15 85.59
C SER A 238 77.80 76.72 86.99
N LEU A 239 77.46 75.50 87.39
CA LEU A 239 77.88 74.89 88.64
C LEU A 239 79.41 74.76 88.72
N GLN A 240 80.06 74.35 87.62
CA GLN A 240 81.51 74.25 87.55
C GLN A 240 82.18 75.62 87.69
N TRP A 241 81.70 76.63 86.97
CA TRP A 241 82.17 78.00 87.09
C TRP A 241 82.04 78.51 88.53
N ASN A 242 80.90 78.23 89.17
CA ASN A 242 80.67 78.64 90.55
C ASN A 242 81.60 77.89 91.54
N LYS A 243 81.85 76.59 91.33
CA LYS A 243 82.88 75.84 92.09
C LYS A 243 84.28 76.43 91.90
N ASP A 244 84.65 76.79 90.68
CA ASP A 244 85.96 77.39 90.39
C ASP A 244 86.08 78.78 91.05
N ARG A 245 84.99 79.57 91.03
CA ARG A 245 84.87 80.85 91.72
C ARG A 245 84.95 80.71 93.24
N VAL A 246 84.28 79.71 93.81
CA VAL A 246 84.38 79.39 95.24
C VAL A 246 85.82 79.01 95.59
N ARG A 247 86.50 78.16 94.81
CA ARG A 247 87.92 77.85 95.02
C ARG A 247 88.82 79.09 94.93
N GLU A 248 88.54 80.00 93.99
CA GLU A 248 89.25 81.28 93.88
C GLU A 248 89.03 82.16 95.13
N LEU A 249 87.79 82.26 95.62
CA LEU A 249 87.45 82.99 96.84
C LEU A 249 88.03 82.34 98.09
N GLU A 250 88.06 81.02 98.18
CA GLU A 250 88.73 80.28 99.25
C GLU A 250 90.24 80.53 99.25
N MET A 251 90.88 80.58 98.07
CA MET A 251 92.29 80.97 97.96
C MET A 251 92.53 82.42 98.39
N LYS A 252 91.67 83.36 97.97
CA LYS A 252 91.74 84.76 98.40
C LYS A 252 91.51 84.90 99.90
N LEU A 253 90.58 84.15 100.47
CA LEU A 253 90.34 84.11 101.91
C LEU A 253 91.57 83.61 102.65
N LYS A 254 92.19 82.52 102.19
CA LYS A 254 93.46 82.01 102.75
C LYS A 254 94.59 83.04 102.64
N SER A 255 94.75 83.68 101.48
CA SER A 255 95.72 84.76 101.28
C SER A 255 95.51 85.93 102.25
N MET A 256 94.27 86.40 102.38
CA MET A 256 93.91 87.45 103.35
C MET A 256 94.14 87.01 104.80
N GLN A 257 93.90 85.73 105.09
CA GLN A 257 94.13 85.17 106.41
C GLN A 257 95.63 85.06 106.73
N GLU A 258 96.47 84.69 105.76
CA GLU A 258 97.93 84.71 105.85
C GLU A 258 98.47 86.15 105.94
N GLU A 259 97.93 87.10 105.17
CA GLU A 259 98.24 88.52 105.27
C GLU A 259 97.84 89.11 106.62
N LEU A 260 96.71 88.69 107.19
CA LEU A 260 96.27 89.12 108.51
C LEU A 260 97.13 88.53 109.64
N ILE A 261 97.59 87.29 109.49
CA ILE A 261 98.60 86.70 110.39
C ILE A 261 99.92 87.45 110.26
N SER A 262 100.38 87.73 109.04
CA SER A 262 101.60 88.52 108.80
C SER A 262 101.47 89.95 109.34
N ALA A 263 100.31 90.59 109.21
CA ALA A 263 100.05 91.92 109.74
C ALA A 263 99.99 91.90 111.27
N LYS A 264 99.39 90.86 111.86
CA LYS A 264 99.38 90.64 113.30
C LYS A 264 100.80 90.41 113.84
N ASP A 265 101.61 89.59 113.17
CA ASP A 265 102.98 89.31 113.57
C ASP A 265 103.87 90.56 113.42
N SER A 266 103.63 91.37 112.37
CA SER A 266 104.29 92.67 112.21
C SER A 266 103.88 93.69 113.27
N ALA A 267 102.60 93.69 113.68
CA ALA A 267 102.10 94.54 114.76
C ALA A 267 102.68 94.12 116.11
N ALA A 268 102.76 92.81 116.38
CA ALA A 268 103.38 92.26 117.58
C ALA A 268 104.88 92.58 117.66
N ALA A 269 105.61 92.48 116.54
CA ALA A 269 107.02 92.86 116.48
C ALA A 269 107.24 94.37 116.72
N ASN A 270 106.33 95.21 116.23
CA ASN A 270 106.38 96.66 116.43
C ASN A 270 106.01 97.05 117.88
N GLU A 271 105.11 96.30 118.52
CA GLU A 271 104.78 96.43 119.94
C GLU A 271 105.96 96.03 120.84
N GLU A 272 106.69 94.96 120.49
CA GLU A 272 107.96 94.59 121.15
C GLU A 272 109.06 95.64 120.97
N GLN A 273 109.18 96.24 119.78
CA GLN A 273 110.17 97.29 119.50
C GLN A 273 109.87 98.58 120.29
N LEU A 274 108.62 99.02 120.35
CA LEU A 274 108.20 100.18 121.16
C LEU A 274 108.31 99.92 122.67
N SER A 275 108.10 98.69 123.11
CA SER A 275 108.30 98.29 124.51
C SER A 275 109.79 98.28 124.89
N ALA A 276 110.66 97.87 123.97
CA ALA A 276 112.11 97.94 124.14
C ALA A 276 112.61 99.40 124.17
N GLU A 277 112.06 100.28 123.31
CA GLU A 277 112.43 101.70 123.27
C GLU A 277 112.01 102.47 124.54
N LEU A 278 110.86 102.14 125.15
CA LEU A 278 110.43 102.67 126.45
C LEU A 278 111.33 102.22 127.62
N SER A 279 111.94 101.03 127.54
CA SER A 279 112.83 100.51 128.59
C SER A 279 114.21 101.15 128.59
N THR A 280 114.67 101.71 127.46
CA THR A 280 116.00 102.37 127.35
C THR A 280 115.98 103.87 127.70
N ALA A 281 114.83 104.52 127.67
CA ALA A 281 114.72 105.95 128.00
C ALA A 281 114.62 106.25 129.52
N LEU A 282 114.55 105.22 130.37
CA LEU A 282 114.36 105.35 131.82
C LEU A 282 115.65 105.23 132.66
N ASP A 283 116.81 104.91 132.07
CA ASP A 283 118.05 104.60 132.83
C ASP A 283 119.26 105.54 132.61
N ILE A 284 119.15 106.64 131.83
CA ILE A 284 120.26 107.61 131.68
C ILE A 284 119.74 109.07 131.62
N ALA A 285 119.31 109.60 132.77
CA ALA A 285 119.41 111.02 133.17
C ALA A 285 118.97 111.25 134.64
N ALA A 286 119.42 110.36 135.53
CA ALA A 286 119.95 110.67 136.85
C ALA A 286 121.44 110.30 136.85
#